data_AF-A0A2T2RIX8-F1
#
_entry.id   AF-A0A2T2RIX8-F1
#
_cell.length_a   1.000
_cell.length_b   1.000
_cell.length_c   1.000
_cell.angle_alpha   90.00
_cell.angle_beta   90.00
_cell.angle_gamma   90.00
#
_symmetry.space_group_name_H-M   'P 1'
#
loop_
_entity.id
_entity.type
_entity.pdbx_description
1 polymer ?
#
loop_
_entity_poly.entity_id
_entity_poly.type
_entity_poly.pdbx_seq_one_letter_code
_entity_poly.pdbx_strand_id
1 'polypeptide(L)'
;MRSAGFSAIAGVCAIGLVVAVVPIPGSQHPAQAAFPGTNGDIACEGQRNGSADVYTMNPDGSNKQFLTDSNARDGDPAWSPSGEKLTFESYRNDAASEAYKMNADGSGVTRLTFNGSPEDRGTAWSPDADRIAFHSTREASDELGGSDFDVYTMNPDGSDPVNVTDGPSFDAQPDWSPKGDKLVFNTDRDGPFNIYAMNPDGTGLQRLTDSPAQDSGPVWSPDGSQVAFQSLRSGTFEIYRMDADGSNVTQLTNNNLGTFFDTFDAFPEWSPDGERIIWTSGRDSDMGDYDVFSMDAKDGSDVRRLTERPGFDGRCDWQRATPTSKTACKDEGWRDFNRPGAERFANQGECVSFVEG
;
A
#
# COMPACT_ATOMS: atom_id res chain seq x y z
N MET A 1 17.59 69.03 62.45
CA MET A 1 17.16 69.34 61.07
C MET A 1 17.85 68.32 60.16
N ARG A 2 17.10 67.39 59.54
CA ARG A 2 16.98 67.18 58.07
C ARG A 2 18.34 67.23 57.34
N SER A 3 18.78 66.32 56.47
CA SER A 3 18.19 65.20 55.71
C SER A 3 19.30 64.64 54.78
N ALA A 4 19.22 63.34 54.45
CA ALA A 4 19.66 62.66 53.20
C ALA A 4 21.15 62.79 52.74
N GLY A 5 21.79 61.80 52.12
CA GLY A 5 21.31 60.54 51.55
C GLY A 5 22.46 59.57 51.24
N PHE A 6 22.09 58.30 51.13
CA PHE A 6 22.93 57.20 50.66
C PHE A 6 22.98 57.22 49.12
N SER A 7 24.15 56.93 48.54
CA SER A 7 24.25 56.46 47.16
C SER A 7 25.16 55.24 47.11
N ALA A 8 24.62 54.17 46.52
CA ALA A 8 25.19 52.85 46.38
C ALA A 8 25.81 52.67 44.99
N ILE A 9 26.87 51.87 44.87
CA ILE A 9 27.17 51.12 43.64
C ILE A 9 27.53 49.69 44.07
N ALA A 10 26.56 48.78 43.91
CA ALA A 10 26.78 47.35 43.94
C ALA A 10 27.10 46.88 42.52
N GLY A 11 28.25 46.24 42.33
CA GLY A 11 28.58 45.54 41.09
C GLY A 11 27.76 44.24 41.00
N VAL A 12 26.96 44.10 39.95
CA VAL A 12 26.25 42.87 39.62
C VAL A 12 27.20 41.97 38.83
N CYS A 13 27.58 40.84 39.42
CA CYS A 13 28.15 39.71 38.66
C CYS A 13 27.02 39.05 37.87
N ALA A 14 27.03 39.21 36.54
CA ALA A 14 26.17 38.44 35.66
C ALA A 14 26.75 37.02 35.53
N ILE A 15 26.07 36.04 36.12
CA ILE A 15 26.29 34.62 35.85
C ILE A 15 25.64 34.34 34.49
N GLY A 16 26.46 34.15 33.45
CA GLY A 16 26.00 33.68 32.15
C GLY A 16 25.48 32.26 32.27
N LEU A 17 24.16 32.09 32.22
CA LEU A 17 23.51 30.80 32.11
C LEU A 17 23.78 30.27 30.68
N VAL A 18 24.66 29.28 30.54
CA VAL A 18 24.78 28.52 29.31
C VAL A 18 23.56 27.60 29.24
N VAL A 19 22.55 28.00 28.49
CA VAL A 19 21.46 27.09 28.11
C VAL A 19 22.04 26.11 27.10
N ALA A 20 22.35 24.90 27.55
CA ALA A 20 22.60 23.79 26.65
C ALA A 20 21.27 23.49 25.94
N VAL A 21 21.18 23.86 24.66
CA VAL A 21 20.11 23.35 23.79
C VAL A 21 20.43 21.89 23.56
N VAL A 22 19.79 21.01 24.32
CA VAL A 22 19.74 19.58 24.00
C VAL A 22 18.83 19.48 22.77
N PRO A 23 19.32 19.04 21.61
CA PRO A 23 18.42 18.72 20.51
C PRO A 23 17.50 17.61 21.00
N ILE A 24 16.20 17.91 21.09
CA ILE A 24 15.18 16.87 21.17
C ILE A 24 15.40 16.03 19.91
N PRO A 25 15.58 14.71 20.00
CA PRO A 25 15.47 13.86 18.83
C PRO A 25 14.06 14.09 18.31
N GLY A 26 13.92 14.92 17.28
CA GLY A 26 12.70 14.96 16.50
C GLY A 26 12.44 13.52 16.08
N SER A 27 11.20 13.06 16.23
CA SER A 27 10.72 11.84 15.59
C SER A 27 11.13 11.93 14.13
N GLN A 28 12.23 11.27 13.77
CA GLN A 28 12.51 11.02 12.38
C GLN A 28 11.40 10.05 11.98
N HIS A 29 10.34 10.60 11.40
CA HIS A 29 9.46 9.80 10.57
C HIS A 29 10.39 9.01 9.64
N PRO A 30 10.31 7.68 9.61
CA PRO A 30 11.09 6.92 8.64
C PRO A 30 10.86 7.54 7.26
N ALA A 31 11.94 7.60 6.48
CA ALA A 31 11.97 8.37 5.24
C ALA A 31 10.76 8.01 4.37
N GLN A 32 9.91 9.02 4.13
CA GLN A 32 8.81 8.94 3.17
C GLN A 32 9.37 8.39 1.86
N ALA A 33 8.74 7.35 1.31
CA ALA A 33 9.17 6.78 0.04
C ALA A 33 9.19 7.87 -1.04
N ALA A 34 10.34 8.07 -1.68
CA ALA A 34 10.50 9.08 -2.71
C ALA A 34 9.77 8.65 -3.98
N PHE A 35 9.00 9.58 -4.57
CA PHE A 35 8.36 9.42 -5.87
C PHE A 35 9.20 10.14 -6.96
N PRO A 36 9.34 9.58 -8.19
CA PRO A 36 8.86 8.27 -8.64
C PRO A 36 9.62 7.11 -7.97
N GLY A 37 8.88 6.04 -7.64
CA GLY A 37 9.44 4.80 -7.11
C GLY A 37 9.97 3.88 -8.22
N THR A 38 10.70 2.82 -7.85
CA THR A 38 11.09 1.75 -8.79
C THR A 38 10.08 0.61 -8.72
N ASN A 39 9.65 0.11 -9.89
CA ASN A 39 8.74 -1.03 -9.98
C ASN A 39 9.45 -2.33 -9.58
N GLY A 40 8.97 -2.96 -8.52
CA GLY A 40 9.34 -4.32 -8.11
C GLY A 40 8.34 -5.37 -8.61
N ASP A 41 8.32 -6.51 -7.94
CA ASP A 41 7.39 -7.60 -8.24
C ASP A 41 5.93 -7.21 -7.94
N ILE A 42 4.99 -7.89 -8.56
CA ILE A 42 3.55 -7.75 -8.29
C ILE A 42 3.14 -8.97 -7.46
N ALA A 43 2.52 -8.76 -6.30
CA ALA A 43 1.88 -9.83 -5.53
C ALA A 43 0.39 -9.89 -5.87
N CYS A 44 -0.20 -11.08 -5.98
CA CYS A 44 -1.62 -11.26 -6.33
C CYS A 44 -2.24 -12.44 -5.59
N GLU A 45 -3.57 -12.43 -5.48
CA GLU A 45 -4.37 -13.63 -5.20
C GLU A 45 -4.50 -14.46 -6.49
N GLY A 46 -4.23 -15.77 -6.39
CA GLY A 46 -4.32 -16.69 -7.53
C GLY A 46 -4.82 -18.07 -7.13
N GLN A 47 -5.67 -18.67 -7.95
CA GLN A 47 -6.15 -20.03 -7.69
C GLN A 47 -5.05 -21.08 -7.87
N ARG A 48 -4.91 -21.94 -6.85
CA ARG A 48 -4.02 -23.10 -6.85
C ARG A 48 -4.69 -24.26 -6.12
N ASN A 49 -4.77 -25.42 -6.79
CA ASN A 49 -5.31 -26.65 -6.22
C ASN A 49 -6.74 -26.55 -5.62
N GLY A 50 -7.55 -25.60 -6.10
CA GLY A 50 -8.94 -25.42 -5.65
C GLY A 50 -9.12 -24.46 -4.45
N SER A 51 -8.06 -23.83 -3.98
CA SER A 51 -8.09 -22.68 -3.05
C SER A 51 -7.36 -21.48 -3.68
N ALA A 52 -7.51 -20.29 -3.10
CA ALA A 52 -6.70 -19.15 -3.48
C ALA A 52 -5.41 -19.11 -2.64
N ASP A 53 -4.31 -18.77 -3.26
CA ASP A 53 -2.99 -18.58 -2.66
C ASP A 53 -2.41 -17.24 -3.11
N VAL A 54 -1.49 -16.69 -2.30
CA VAL A 54 -0.71 -15.51 -2.67
C VAL A 54 0.47 -15.93 -3.54
N TYR A 55 0.67 -15.25 -4.66
CA TYR A 55 1.84 -15.41 -5.53
C TYR A 55 2.45 -14.07 -5.91
N THR A 56 3.67 -14.12 -6.45
CA THR A 56 4.38 -12.98 -7.02
C THR A 56 4.69 -13.21 -8.49
N MET A 57 4.84 -12.13 -9.25
CA MET A 57 5.30 -12.15 -10.65
C MET A 57 6.06 -10.87 -10.98
N ASN A 58 6.87 -10.91 -12.04
CA ASN A 58 7.47 -9.70 -12.60
C ASN A 58 6.38 -8.78 -13.18
N PRO A 59 6.66 -7.46 -13.34
CA PRO A 59 5.78 -6.52 -14.04
C PRO A 59 5.31 -6.89 -15.44
N ASP A 60 6.03 -7.80 -16.12
CA ASP A 60 5.68 -8.30 -17.45
C ASP A 60 4.87 -9.61 -17.41
N GLY A 61 4.47 -10.07 -16.23
CA GLY A 61 3.72 -11.31 -16.00
C GLY A 61 4.57 -12.58 -15.92
N SER A 62 5.90 -12.48 -16.15
CA SER A 62 6.81 -13.63 -16.06
C SER A 62 7.21 -13.95 -14.61
N ASN A 63 7.93 -15.07 -14.42
CA ASN A 63 8.45 -15.52 -13.12
C ASN A 63 7.40 -15.71 -12.00
N LYS A 64 6.18 -16.17 -12.34
CA LYS A 64 5.15 -16.50 -11.34
C LYS A 64 5.66 -17.48 -10.27
N GLN A 65 5.60 -17.08 -9.00
CA GLN A 65 5.97 -17.90 -7.84
C GLN A 65 4.94 -17.76 -6.71
N PHE A 66 4.34 -18.87 -6.29
CA PHE A 66 3.46 -18.89 -5.11
C PHE A 66 4.28 -18.76 -3.81
N LEU A 67 3.83 -17.86 -2.94
CA LEU A 67 4.39 -17.62 -1.61
C LEU A 67 3.67 -18.41 -0.53
N THR A 68 2.38 -18.72 -0.73
CA THR A 68 1.61 -19.60 0.15
C THR A 68 1.29 -20.94 -0.54
N ASP A 69 1.07 -21.96 0.29
CA ASP A 69 0.70 -23.31 -0.14
C ASP A 69 -0.28 -23.99 0.83
N SER A 70 -1.06 -23.18 1.56
CA SER A 70 -1.96 -23.70 2.57
C SER A 70 -3.26 -24.24 1.95
N ASN A 71 -3.95 -25.15 2.64
CA ASN A 71 -5.29 -25.60 2.19
C ASN A 71 -6.38 -24.56 2.48
N ALA A 72 -6.02 -23.40 3.05
CA ALA A 72 -6.92 -22.30 3.31
C ALA A 72 -6.88 -21.30 2.16
N ARG A 73 -7.88 -20.43 2.09
CA ARG A 73 -7.84 -19.29 1.17
C ARG A 73 -6.88 -18.25 1.74
N ASP A 74 -5.87 -17.89 0.96
CA ASP A 74 -4.92 -16.81 1.21
C ASP A 74 -5.03 -15.80 0.05
N GLY A 75 -5.23 -14.51 0.34
CA GLY A 75 -5.54 -13.50 -0.69
C GLY A 75 -5.30 -12.05 -0.24
N ASP A 76 -5.71 -11.09 -1.08
CA ASP A 76 -5.58 -9.63 -0.89
C ASP A 76 -4.20 -9.20 -0.30
N PRO A 77 -3.08 -9.54 -0.97
CA PRO A 77 -1.76 -9.14 -0.50
C PRO A 77 -1.55 -7.62 -0.59
N ALA A 78 -0.82 -7.06 0.37
CA ALA A 78 -0.37 -5.67 0.34
C ALA A 78 1.07 -5.54 0.82
N TRP A 79 1.94 -4.98 -0.01
CA TRP A 79 3.34 -4.71 0.25
C TRP A 79 3.53 -3.61 1.27
N SER A 80 4.47 -3.86 2.19
CA SER A 80 5.04 -2.80 3.01
C SER A 80 5.76 -1.76 2.14
N PRO A 81 5.88 -0.49 2.59
CA PRO A 81 6.51 0.58 1.80
C PRO A 81 7.97 0.30 1.40
N SER A 82 8.68 -0.55 2.16
CA SER A 82 10.06 -0.97 1.84
C SER A 82 10.12 -2.13 0.83
N GLY A 83 9.00 -2.78 0.53
CA GLY A 83 8.92 -3.97 -0.31
C GLY A 83 9.48 -5.24 0.34
N GLU A 84 9.89 -5.21 1.62
CA GLU A 84 10.53 -6.38 2.27
C GLU A 84 9.52 -7.36 2.88
N LYS A 85 8.29 -6.90 3.10
CA LYS A 85 7.20 -7.67 3.70
C LYS A 85 5.91 -7.42 2.94
N LEU A 86 4.97 -8.35 3.09
CA LEU A 86 3.59 -8.14 2.71
C LEU A 86 2.64 -8.59 3.82
N THR A 87 1.51 -7.91 3.94
CA THR A 87 0.32 -8.39 4.62
C THR A 87 -0.58 -9.11 3.64
N PHE A 88 -1.47 -9.96 4.15
CA PHE A 88 -2.45 -10.69 3.35
C PHE A 88 -3.54 -11.27 4.25
N GLU A 89 -4.68 -11.58 3.66
CA GLU A 89 -5.81 -12.24 4.33
C GLU A 89 -5.62 -13.74 4.36
N SER A 90 -6.01 -14.40 5.45
CA SER A 90 -6.00 -15.86 5.52
C SER A 90 -7.10 -16.45 6.39
N TYR A 91 -7.67 -17.57 5.92
CA TYR A 91 -8.63 -18.40 6.66
C TYR A 91 -7.97 -19.59 7.36
N ARG A 92 -6.62 -19.61 7.48
CA ARG A 92 -5.89 -20.82 7.91
C ARG A 92 -6.13 -21.26 9.35
N ASN A 93 -6.59 -20.37 10.22
CA ASN A 93 -6.79 -20.67 11.64
C ASN A 93 -8.24 -20.58 12.11
N ASP A 94 -9.11 -19.91 11.35
CA ASP A 94 -10.48 -19.60 11.76
C ASP A 94 -11.45 -19.68 10.58
N ALA A 95 -12.75 -19.69 10.88
CA ALA A 95 -13.79 -19.66 9.85
C ALA A 95 -13.91 -18.29 9.17
N ALA A 96 -13.49 -17.21 9.85
CA ALA A 96 -13.40 -15.86 9.32
C ALA A 96 -11.96 -15.55 8.88
N SER A 97 -11.80 -14.62 7.93
CA SER A 97 -10.48 -14.15 7.50
C SER A 97 -9.83 -13.28 8.58
N GLU A 98 -8.53 -13.43 8.71
CA GLU A 98 -7.69 -12.62 9.60
C GLU A 98 -6.50 -12.05 8.82
N ALA A 99 -5.94 -10.95 9.30
CA ALA A 99 -4.75 -10.35 8.71
C ALA A 99 -3.48 -11.10 9.16
N TYR A 100 -2.64 -11.46 8.20
CA TYR A 100 -1.32 -12.04 8.40
C TYR A 100 -0.25 -11.18 7.75
N LYS A 101 0.99 -11.45 8.12
CA LYS A 101 2.19 -10.82 7.54
C LYS A 101 3.25 -11.87 7.28
N MET A 102 3.99 -11.70 6.18
CA MET A 102 5.16 -12.52 5.85
C MET A 102 6.26 -11.67 5.22
N ASN A 103 7.45 -12.26 5.10
CA ASN A 103 8.55 -11.69 4.33
C ASN A 103 8.24 -11.79 2.82
N ALA A 104 8.91 -10.96 2.01
CA ALA A 104 8.78 -10.96 0.55
C ALA A 104 8.99 -12.34 -0.12
N ASP A 105 9.77 -13.21 0.52
CA ASP A 105 10.06 -14.57 0.05
C ASP A 105 9.04 -15.63 0.53
N GLY A 106 7.97 -15.21 1.21
CA GLY A 106 6.93 -16.07 1.78
C GLY A 106 7.27 -16.65 3.15
N SER A 107 8.49 -16.43 3.68
CA SER A 107 8.89 -16.93 4.99
C SER A 107 8.35 -16.06 6.14
N GLY A 108 8.42 -16.58 7.38
CA GLY A 108 8.13 -15.77 8.57
C GLY A 108 6.64 -15.40 8.78
N VAL A 109 5.72 -16.19 8.22
CA VAL A 109 4.27 -16.00 8.36
C VAL A 109 3.88 -15.84 9.83
N THR A 110 3.26 -14.70 10.15
CA THR A 110 2.79 -14.34 11.49
C THR A 110 1.38 -13.76 11.40
N ARG A 111 0.51 -14.15 12.33
CA ARG A 111 -0.86 -13.61 12.45
C ARG A 111 -0.84 -12.25 13.16
N LEU A 112 -1.60 -11.28 12.67
CA LEU A 112 -1.69 -9.92 13.24
C LEU A 112 -2.98 -9.71 14.04
N THR A 113 -4.11 -10.23 13.57
CA THR A 113 -5.43 -10.06 14.21
C THR A 113 -5.94 -11.40 14.77
N PHE A 114 -6.70 -11.38 15.86
CA PHE A 114 -7.04 -12.60 16.64
C PHE A 114 -8.52 -12.68 17.06
N ASN A 115 -9.42 -12.06 16.30
CA ASN A 115 -10.77 -11.77 16.76
C ASN A 115 -11.76 -12.94 16.55
N GLY A 116 -11.37 -13.97 15.79
CA GLY A 116 -12.07 -15.25 15.68
C GLY A 116 -13.28 -15.23 14.74
N SER A 117 -14.30 -14.42 15.02
CA SER A 117 -15.55 -14.34 14.24
C SER A 117 -16.10 -12.92 14.00
N PRO A 118 -15.21 -11.96 13.77
CA PRO A 118 -15.38 -10.94 12.73
C PRO A 118 -14.35 -11.12 11.61
N GLU A 119 -14.64 -10.61 10.42
CA GLU A 119 -13.71 -10.66 9.28
C GLU A 119 -12.79 -9.45 9.31
N ASP A 120 -11.48 -9.66 9.17
CA ASP A 120 -10.46 -8.62 8.97
C ASP A 120 -9.88 -8.76 7.55
N ARG A 121 -9.99 -7.70 6.73
CA ARG A 121 -9.75 -7.73 5.27
C ARG A 121 -9.10 -6.46 4.73
N GLY A 122 -8.58 -6.52 3.50
CA GLY A 122 -8.09 -5.40 2.68
C GLY A 122 -7.12 -4.50 3.41
N THR A 123 -5.92 -5.01 3.71
CA THR A 123 -4.90 -4.25 4.44
C THR A 123 -4.18 -3.25 3.54
N ALA A 124 -3.86 -2.07 4.06
CA ALA A 124 -3.02 -1.06 3.39
C ALA A 124 -2.02 -0.46 4.38
N TRP A 125 -0.74 -0.36 3.99
CA TRP A 125 0.31 0.18 4.86
C TRP A 125 0.36 1.71 4.80
N SER A 126 0.58 2.37 5.95
CA SER A 126 0.96 3.78 5.95
C SER A 126 2.33 3.94 5.26
N PRO A 127 2.61 5.06 4.57
CA PRO A 127 3.84 5.23 3.80
C PRO A 127 5.12 5.25 4.65
N ASP A 128 4.99 5.53 5.94
CA ASP A 128 6.07 5.49 6.93
C ASP A 128 6.13 4.13 7.67
N ALA A 129 5.31 3.15 7.26
CA ALA A 129 5.25 1.79 7.80
C ALA A 129 4.98 1.71 9.30
N ASP A 130 4.35 2.73 9.89
CA ASP A 130 4.04 2.82 11.31
C ASP A 130 2.60 2.33 11.65
N ARG A 131 1.76 2.18 10.63
CA ARG A 131 0.38 1.72 10.71
C ARG A 131 0.01 0.84 9.53
N ILE A 132 -1.00 0.01 9.76
CA ILE A 132 -1.74 -0.73 8.74
C ILE A 132 -3.21 -0.34 8.90
N ALA A 133 -3.83 0.17 7.84
CA ALA A 133 -5.29 0.29 7.75
C ALA A 133 -5.87 -1.02 7.24
N PHE A 134 -7.09 -1.35 7.66
CA PHE A 134 -7.83 -2.53 7.22
C PHE A 134 -9.32 -2.30 7.51
N HIS A 135 -10.19 -3.14 6.97
CA HIS A 135 -11.61 -3.11 7.32
C HIS A 135 -11.99 -4.33 8.15
N SER A 136 -12.82 -4.13 9.18
CA SER A 136 -13.18 -5.14 10.17
C SER A 136 -14.67 -5.16 10.45
N THR A 137 -15.25 -6.34 10.66
CA THR A 137 -16.62 -6.47 11.19
C THR A 137 -16.65 -6.60 12.72
N ARG A 138 -15.55 -6.32 13.43
CA ARG A 138 -15.41 -6.61 14.87
C ARG A 138 -16.37 -5.88 15.79
N GLU A 139 -16.79 -4.69 15.38
CA GLU A 139 -17.78 -3.88 16.09
C GLU A 139 -19.07 -3.78 15.29
N ALA A 140 -19.31 -4.71 14.34
CA ALA A 140 -20.58 -4.87 13.66
C ALA A 140 -21.71 -4.94 14.70
N SER A 141 -22.38 -3.82 14.87
CA SER A 141 -23.30 -3.58 15.96
C SER A 141 -24.50 -2.82 15.45
N ASP A 142 -25.13 -3.32 14.40
CA ASP A 142 -26.50 -2.91 14.21
C ASP A 142 -27.39 -3.57 15.29
N GLU A 143 -28.37 -2.83 15.79
CA GLU A 143 -29.47 -3.37 16.60
C GLU A 143 -30.39 -4.30 15.76
N LEU A 144 -30.01 -4.62 14.52
CA LEU A 144 -30.83 -5.28 13.48
C LEU A 144 -30.23 -6.59 12.92
N GLY A 145 -29.03 -7.01 13.34
CA GLY A 145 -28.39 -8.28 13.01
C GLY A 145 -27.60 -8.36 11.68
N GLY A 146 -27.22 -7.24 11.08
CA GLY A 146 -26.31 -7.10 9.95
C GLY A 146 -24.85 -6.86 10.37
N SER A 147 -23.93 -7.38 9.56
CA SER A 147 -22.49 -7.15 9.70
C SER A 147 -22.08 -6.00 8.78
N ASP A 148 -21.86 -4.81 9.32
CA ASP A 148 -21.16 -3.73 8.63
C ASP A 148 -19.64 -3.81 8.89
N PHE A 149 -18.86 -3.32 7.93
CA PHE A 149 -17.42 -3.16 8.08
C PHE A 149 -17.14 -1.73 8.51
N ASP A 150 -16.20 -1.57 9.44
CA ASP A 150 -15.57 -0.28 9.72
C ASP A 150 -14.10 -0.31 9.30
N VAL A 151 -13.54 0.86 9.04
CA VAL A 151 -12.10 1.04 8.85
C VAL A 151 -11.41 1.11 10.21
N TYR A 152 -10.37 0.30 10.37
CA TYR A 152 -9.48 0.30 11.51
C TYR A 152 -8.05 0.63 11.08
N THR A 153 -7.26 1.09 12.05
CA THR A 153 -5.80 1.12 11.94
C THR A 153 -5.17 0.29 13.07
N MET A 154 -3.97 -0.25 12.86
CA MET A 154 -3.20 -0.95 13.89
C MET A 154 -1.70 -0.77 13.67
N ASN A 155 -0.89 -1.06 14.69
CA ASN A 155 0.56 -1.16 14.52
C ASN A 155 0.93 -2.35 13.61
N PRO A 156 2.10 -2.30 12.94
CA PRO A 156 2.58 -3.38 12.08
C PRO A 156 2.71 -4.76 12.74
N ASP A 157 2.77 -4.83 14.07
CA ASP A 157 2.82 -6.07 14.84
C ASP A 157 1.44 -6.57 15.29
N GLY A 158 0.36 -5.90 14.86
CA GLY A 158 -1.03 -6.23 15.20
C GLY A 158 -1.53 -5.59 16.50
N SER A 159 -0.66 -4.86 17.23
CA SER A 159 -1.05 -4.17 18.46
C SER A 159 -1.77 -2.84 18.18
N ASP A 160 -2.41 -2.28 19.21
CA ASP A 160 -3.10 -0.98 19.17
C ASP A 160 -4.11 -0.81 18.02
N PRO A 161 -5.08 -1.73 17.86
CA PRO A 161 -6.14 -1.53 16.89
C PRO A 161 -7.07 -0.39 17.31
N VAL A 162 -7.37 0.52 16.39
CA VAL A 162 -8.23 1.70 16.58
C VAL A 162 -9.28 1.75 15.49
N ASN A 163 -10.57 1.81 15.85
CA ASN A 163 -11.67 2.08 14.92
C ASN A 163 -11.61 3.56 14.50
N VAL A 164 -11.56 3.84 13.20
CA VAL A 164 -11.53 5.22 12.67
C VAL A 164 -12.83 5.63 11.98
N THR A 165 -13.79 4.71 11.82
CA THR A 165 -15.11 4.99 11.25
C THR A 165 -16.23 4.32 12.06
N ASP A 166 -16.35 4.64 13.34
CA ASP A 166 -17.39 4.09 14.22
C ASP A 166 -18.77 4.67 13.87
N GLY A 167 -19.53 3.96 13.02
CA GLY A 167 -20.84 4.38 12.54
C GLY A 167 -21.63 3.25 11.87
N PRO A 168 -22.93 3.47 11.56
CA PRO A 168 -23.83 2.41 11.06
C PRO A 168 -23.69 2.16 9.55
N SER A 169 -22.59 2.58 8.94
CA SER A 169 -22.38 2.55 7.49
C SER A 169 -21.30 1.54 7.17
N PHE A 170 -21.42 0.86 6.04
CA PHE A 170 -20.38 -0.02 5.57
C PHE A 170 -19.22 0.81 5.04
N ASP A 171 -18.08 0.77 5.71
CA ASP A 171 -16.85 1.49 5.38
C ASP A 171 -15.70 0.48 5.12
N ALA A 172 -15.17 0.45 3.89
CA ALA A 172 -14.20 -0.59 3.49
C ALA A 172 -13.15 -0.13 2.48
N GLN A 173 -12.21 -1.04 2.21
CA GLN A 173 -11.09 -0.90 1.26
C GLN A 173 -10.32 0.41 1.46
N PRO A 174 -9.78 0.66 2.67
CA PRO A 174 -9.01 1.86 2.94
C PRO A 174 -7.65 1.81 2.21
N ASP A 175 -7.20 2.95 1.70
CA ASP A 175 -5.85 3.15 1.19
C ASP A 175 -5.23 4.46 1.67
N TRP A 176 -3.93 4.46 1.94
CA TRP A 176 -3.20 5.60 2.47
C TRP A 176 -2.71 6.52 1.37
N SER A 177 -2.87 7.84 1.58
CA SER A 177 -2.17 8.79 0.73
C SER A 177 -0.65 8.59 0.87
N PRO A 178 0.14 8.83 -0.19
CA PRO A 178 1.61 8.71 -0.12
C PRO A 178 2.24 9.73 0.84
N LYS A 179 1.48 10.72 1.31
CA LYS A 179 1.87 11.67 2.35
C LYS A 179 1.54 11.20 3.77
N GLY A 180 0.73 10.16 3.92
CA GLY A 180 0.27 9.64 5.21
C GLY A 180 -0.72 10.57 5.92
N ASP A 181 -1.21 11.60 5.24
CA ASP A 181 -2.10 12.63 5.80
C ASP A 181 -3.58 12.36 5.53
N LYS A 182 -3.90 11.35 4.69
CA LYS A 182 -5.26 10.96 4.33
C LYS A 182 -5.40 9.46 4.16
N LEU A 183 -6.61 8.97 4.41
CA LEU A 183 -7.13 7.69 3.95
C LEU A 183 -8.20 7.95 2.89
N VAL A 184 -8.23 7.15 1.83
CA VAL A 184 -9.37 7.03 0.90
C VAL A 184 -10.06 5.70 1.15
N PHE A 185 -11.38 5.63 1.02
CA PHE A 185 -12.16 4.41 1.28
C PHE A 185 -13.55 4.50 0.63
N ASN A 186 -14.26 3.38 0.51
CA ASN A 186 -15.65 3.38 0.04
C ASN A 186 -16.65 3.24 1.18
N THR A 187 -17.80 3.90 1.05
CA THR A 187 -18.86 3.93 2.06
C THR A 187 -20.26 3.96 1.45
N ASP A 188 -21.25 3.36 2.11
CA ASP A 188 -22.67 3.43 1.71
C ASP A 188 -23.50 4.48 2.50
N ARG A 189 -22.84 5.31 3.30
CA ARG A 189 -23.49 6.31 4.19
C ARG A 189 -24.49 7.25 3.52
N ASP A 190 -24.34 7.50 2.21
CA ASP A 190 -25.19 8.40 1.41
C ASP A 190 -25.90 7.70 0.23
N GLY A 191 -26.10 6.38 0.32
CA GLY A 191 -26.81 5.58 -0.67
C GLY A 191 -25.94 4.45 -1.24
N PRO A 192 -25.86 4.26 -2.58
CA PRO A 192 -24.88 3.36 -3.17
C PRO A 192 -23.46 3.69 -2.69
N PHE A 193 -22.52 2.74 -2.79
CA PHE A 193 -21.13 3.00 -2.43
C PHE A 193 -20.59 4.24 -3.14
N ASN A 194 -20.00 5.15 -2.36
CA ASN A 194 -19.28 6.34 -2.84
C ASN A 194 -17.88 6.35 -2.23
N ILE A 195 -16.97 7.10 -2.86
CA ILE A 195 -15.59 7.24 -2.40
C ILE A 195 -15.48 8.47 -1.52
N TYR A 196 -14.81 8.29 -0.39
CA TYR A 196 -14.55 9.32 0.60
C TYR A 196 -13.08 9.38 0.95
N ALA A 197 -12.62 10.55 1.38
CA ALA A 197 -11.33 10.73 2.02
C ALA A 197 -11.50 11.30 3.43
N MET A 198 -10.60 10.95 4.33
CA MET A 198 -10.56 11.46 5.71
C MET A 198 -9.12 11.56 6.21
N ASN A 199 -8.90 12.25 7.32
CA ASN A 199 -7.64 12.16 8.07
C ASN A 199 -7.51 10.76 8.70
N PRO A 200 -6.29 10.28 8.97
CA PRO A 200 -6.06 8.99 9.63
C PRO A 200 -6.68 8.82 11.02
N ASP A 201 -7.05 9.93 11.67
CA ASP A 201 -7.75 9.96 12.96
C ASP A 201 -9.30 9.94 12.82
N GLY A 202 -9.82 9.72 11.61
CA GLY A 202 -11.25 9.72 11.30
C GLY A 202 -11.86 11.11 11.08
N THR A 203 -11.12 12.19 11.31
CA THR A 203 -11.64 13.56 11.13
C THR A 203 -11.53 14.05 9.68
N GLY A 204 -12.12 15.22 9.37
CA GLY A 204 -11.90 15.87 8.08
C GLY A 204 -12.48 15.11 6.88
N LEU A 205 -13.61 14.43 7.10
CA LEU A 205 -14.31 13.64 6.11
C LEU A 205 -14.75 14.47 4.89
N GLN A 206 -14.45 13.98 3.69
CA GLN A 206 -14.75 14.60 2.41
C GLN A 206 -15.28 13.56 1.42
N ARG A 207 -16.44 13.84 0.81
CA ARG A 207 -16.98 13.05 -0.30
C ARG A 207 -16.20 13.36 -1.58
N LEU A 208 -15.70 12.35 -2.28
CA LEU A 208 -14.99 12.50 -3.56
C LEU A 208 -15.87 12.14 -4.77
N THR A 209 -16.83 11.23 -4.61
CA THR A 209 -17.80 10.90 -5.66
C THR A 209 -19.24 11.05 -5.21
N ASP A 210 -20.14 11.45 -6.12
CA ASP A 210 -21.56 11.67 -5.84
C ASP A 210 -22.51 11.08 -6.89
N SER A 211 -22.05 10.10 -7.65
CA SER A 211 -22.84 9.50 -8.72
C SER A 211 -23.96 8.59 -8.16
N PRO A 212 -25.05 8.36 -8.92
CA PRO A 212 -26.09 7.41 -8.51
C PRO A 212 -25.66 5.94 -8.64
N ALA A 213 -24.49 5.65 -9.20
CA ALA A 213 -23.95 4.31 -9.34
C ALA A 213 -22.96 4.01 -8.20
N GLN A 214 -22.67 2.73 -7.98
CA GLN A 214 -21.66 2.32 -6.99
C GLN A 214 -20.25 2.64 -7.49
N ASP A 215 -19.47 3.28 -6.63
CA ASP A 215 -18.03 3.50 -6.76
C ASP A 215 -17.32 2.85 -5.55
N SER A 216 -16.29 2.03 -5.79
CA SER A 216 -15.57 1.31 -4.72
C SER A 216 -14.11 1.03 -5.07
N GLY A 217 -13.38 0.34 -4.18
CA GLY A 217 -11.97 -0.01 -4.35
C GLY A 217 -11.07 1.17 -4.75
N PRO A 218 -11.09 2.30 -4.01
CA PRO A 218 -10.25 3.44 -4.33
C PRO A 218 -8.79 3.20 -3.94
N VAL A 219 -7.86 3.66 -4.78
CA VAL A 219 -6.42 3.63 -4.50
C VAL A 219 -5.75 4.94 -4.91
N TRP A 220 -4.84 5.44 -4.08
CA TRP A 220 -4.04 6.62 -4.36
C TRP A 220 -2.99 6.34 -5.42
N SER A 221 -2.84 7.30 -6.34
CA SER A 221 -1.62 7.40 -7.15
C SER A 221 -0.39 7.61 -6.25
N PRO A 222 0.79 7.12 -6.64
CA PRO A 222 2.00 7.18 -5.81
C PRO A 222 2.52 8.62 -5.58
N ASP A 223 2.10 9.59 -6.40
CA ASP A 223 2.39 11.02 -6.18
C ASP A 223 1.29 11.75 -5.38
N GLY A 224 0.17 11.08 -5.11
CA GLY A 224 -0.97 11.58 -4.34
C GLY A 224 -1.81 12.62 -5.08
N SER A 225 -1.64 12.76 -6.40
CA SER A 225 -2.37 13.74 -7.21
C SER A 225 -3.71 13.22 -7.72
N GLN A 226 -3.86 11.90 -7.80
CA GLN A 226 -5.02 11.21 -8.37
C GLN A 226 -5.45 10.01 -7.53
N VAL A 227 -6.69 9.57 -7.75
CA VAL A 227 -7.27 8.34 -7.21
C VAL A 227 -7.82 7.50 -8.36
N ALA A 228 -7.47 6.22 -8.41
CA ALA A 228 -8.10 5.24 -9.30
C ALA A 228 -9.16 4.45 -8.52
N PHE A 229 -10.23 4.03 -9.18
CA PHE A 229 -11.34 3.32 -8.54
C PHE A 229 -12.18 2.55 -9.56
N GLN A 230 -13.01 1.62 -9.08
CA GLN A 230 -13.98 0.94 -9.94
C GLN A 230 -15.37 1.58 -9.82
N SER A 231 -16.12 1.64 -10.91
CA SER A 231 -17.43 2.28 -10.94
C SER A 231 -18.43 1.59 -11.86
N LEU A 232 -19.68 1.49 -11.41
CA LEU A 232 -20.80 0.92 -12.15
C LEU A 232 -21.52 1.93 -13.06
N ARG A 233 -20.99 3.16 -13.21
CA ARG A 233 -21.63 4.26 -13.97
C ARG A 233 -21.91 3.91 -15.44
N SER A 234 -21.16 2.97 -16.02
CA SER A 234 -21.25 2.51 -17.40
C SER A 234 -22.12 1.25 -17.59
N GLY A 235 -22.70 0.71 -16.52
CA GLY A 235 -23.56 -0.49 -16.54
C GLY A 235 -22.84 -1.79 -16.11
N THR A 236 -21.52 -1.84 -16.26
CA THR A 236 -20.58 -2.81 -15.67
C THR A 236 -19.56 -2.07 -14.83
N PHE A 237 -18.90 -2.75 -13.89
CA PHE A 237 -17.76 -2.16 -13.19
C PHE A 237 -16.62 -1.95 -14.17
N GLU A 238 -16.19 -0.70 -14.29
CA GLU A 238 -15.05 -0.28 -15.10
C GLU A 238 -14.08 0.51 -14.21
N ILE A 239 -12.82 0.61 -14.62
CA ILE A 239 -11.82 1.42 -13.93
C ILE A 239 -11.95 2.89 -14.36
N TYR A 240 -12.01 3.76 -13.37
CA TYR A 240 -12.01 5.21 -13.49
C TYR A 240 -10.85 5.80 -12.72
N ARG A 241 -10.54 7.05 -13.03
CA ARG A 241 -9.59 7.88 -12.30
C ARG A 241 -10.15 9.27 -12.11
N MET A 242 -9.83 9.91 -11.00
CA MET A 242 -10.15 11.30 -10.69
C MET A 242 -8.93 12.00 -10.07
N ASP A 243 -8.98 13.33 -10.02
CA ASP A 243 -8.02 14.08 -9.23
C ASP A 243 -8.28 13.86 -7.73
N ALA A 244 -7.26 14.09 -6.90
CA ALA A 244 -7.30 13.90 -5.44
C ALA A 244 -8.48 14.60 -4.72
N ASP A 245 -9.03 15.66 -5.33
CA ASP A 245 -10.15 16.44 -4.81
C ASP A 245 -11.52 15.93 -5.28
N GLY A 246 -11.57 14.87 -6.09
CA GLY A 246 -12.78 14.28 -6.67
C GLY A 246 -13.16 14.84 -8.05
N SER A 247 -12.45 15.85 -8.56
CA SER A 247 -12.71 16.42 -9.87
C SER A 247 -12.12 15.60 -11.02
N ASN A 248 -12.45 15.98 -12.26
CA ASN A 248 -11.85 15.41 -13.48
C ASN A 248 -11.97 13.88 -13.63
N VAL A 249 -13.10 13.31 -13.19
CA VAL A 249 -13.41 11.89 -13.34
C VAL A 249 -13.34 11.46 -14.81
N THR A 250 -12.53 10.46 -15.10
CA THR A 250 -12.25 9.90 -16.43
C THR A 250 -12.35 8.38 -16.38
N GLN A 251 -13.07 7.78 -17.33
CA GLN A 251 -13.13 6.33 -17.52
C GLN A 251 -11.87 5.83 -18.25
N LEU A 252 -11.21 4.81 -17.74
CA LEU A 252 -9.98 4.24 -18.31
C LEU A 252 -10.22 2.90 -19.04
N THR A 253 -11.16 2.08 -18.56
CA THR A 253 -11.54 0.83 -19.23
C THR A 253 -12.94 0.91 -19.81
N ASN A 254 -13.19 0.12 -20.85
CA ASN A 254 -14.53 -0.02 -21.42
C ASN A 254 -14.70 -1.44 -21.95
N ASN A 255 -15.27 -2.31 -21.13
CA ASN A 255 -15.54 -3.67 -21.50
C ASN A 255 -16.89 -3.79 -22.23
N ASN A 256 -16.88 -3.57 -23.55
CA ASN A 256 -18.10 -3.58 -24.39
C ASN A 256 -18.58 -5.00 -24.77
N LEU A 257 -18.49 -5.99 -23.86
CA LEU A 257 -18.87 -7.37 -24.15
C LEU A 257 -20.39 -7.62 -24.17
N GLY A 258 -21.20 -6.60 -23.90
CA GLY A 258 -22.58 -6.50 -24.37
C GLY A 258 -23.62 -7.47 -23.79
N THR A 259 -23.27 -8.53 -23.05
CA THR A 259 -24.30 -9.51 -22.64
C THR A 259 -24.10 -10.32 -21.34
N PHE A 260 -23.07 -10.11 -20.52
CA PHE A 260 -22.92 -10.94 -19.31
C PHE A 260 -22.64 -10.12 -18.05
N PHE A 261 -23.39 -10.41 -16.97
CA PHE A 261 -23.27 -9.81 -15.64
C PHE A 261 -21.99 -10.22 -14.90
N ASP A 262 -21.14 -11.03 -15.54
CA ASP A 262 -19.96 -11.67 -14.93
C ASP A 262 -18.64 -11.18 -15.53
N THR A 263 -18.63 -10.02 -16.19
CA THR A 263 -17.39 -9.36 -16.64
C THR A 263 -17.29 -7.99 -15.97
N PHE A 264 -16.42 -7.89 -14.96
CA PHE A 264 -16.08 -6.64 -14.32
C PHE A 264 -14.59 -6.33 -14.48
N ASP A 265 -14.27 -5.04 -14.47
CA ASP A 265 -12.92 -4.54 -14.25
C ASP A 265 -12.87 -3.93 -12.84
N ALA A 266 -11.98 -4.47 -12.02
CA ALA A 266 -11.97 -4.21 -10.58
C ALA A 266 -10.57 -4.21 -9.99
N PHE A 267 -10.46 -3.69 -8.77
CA PHE A 267 -9.23 -3.69 -7.95
C PHE A 267 -8.03 -3.09 -8.70
N PRO A 268 -8.11 -1.79 -9.08
CA PRO A 268 -6.99 -1.12 -9.71
C PRO A 268 -5.84 -0.92 -8.71
N GLU A 269 -4.60 -1.01 -9.17
CA GLU A 269 -3.40 -0.64 -8.40
C GLU A 269 -2.39 0.09 -9.28
N TRP A 270 -1.70 1.07 -8.70
CA TRP A 270 -0.70 1.87 -9.40
C TRP A 270 0.68 1.22 -9.35
N SER A 271 1.43 1.30 -10.45
CA SER A 271 2.86 1.05 -10.40
C SER A 271 3.57 2.13 -9.56
N PRO A 272 4.65 1.80 -8.82
CA PRO A 272 5.41 2.75 -8.00
C PRO A 272 5.91 4.01 -8.72
N ASP A 273 6.19 3.91 -10.01
CA ASP A 273 6.58 5.05 -10.87
C ASP A 273 5.39 5.91 -11.34
N GLY A 274 4.16 5.44 -11.15
CA GLY A 274 2.92 6.11 -11.56
C GLY A 274 2.60 6.00 -13.06
N GLU A 275 3.39 5.24 -13.83
CA GLU A 275 3.20 5.14 -15.29
C GLU A 275 2.13 4.12 -15.69
N ARG A 276 1.81 3.17 -14.81
CA ARG A 276 0.88 2.07 -15.11
C ARG A 276 -0.15 1.84 -14.01
N ILE A 277 -1.29 1.32 -14.42
CA ILE A 277 -2.30 0.74 -13.53
C ILE A 277 -2.45 -0.73 -13.90
N ILE A 278 -2.42 -1.62 -12.91
CA ILE A 278 -2.89 -3.00 -13.04
C ILE A 278 -4.31 -3.14 -12.51
N TRP A 279 -5.09 -4.08 -13.02
CA TRP A 279 -6.43 -4.37 -12.53
C TRP A 279 -6.82 -5.82 -12.84
N THR A 280 -7.85 -6.30 -12.16
CA THR A 280 -8.47 -7.61 -12.38
C THR A 280 -9.57 -7.49 -13.43
N SER A 281 -9.58 -8.35 -14.45
CA SER A 281 -10.56 -8.28 -15.55
C SER A 281 -10.97 -9.64 -16.09
N GLY A 282 -12.27 -9.78 -16.37
CA GLY A 282 -12.85 -10.90 -17.12
C GLY A 282 -13.01 -10.62 -18.62
N ARG A 283 -12.26 -9.67 -19.19
CA ARG A 283 -12.44 -9.20 -20.59
C ARG A 283 -12.06 -10.20 -21.69
N ASP A 284 -11.17 -11.15 -21.38
CA ASP A 284 -10.60 -12.07 -22.38
C ASP A 284 -10.96 -13.54 -22.11
N SER A 285 -11.88 -13.80 -21.19
CA SER A 285 -12.02 -15.10 -20.56
C SER A 285 -13.38 -15.76 -20.74
N ASP A 286 -13.40 -17.09 -20.66
CA ASP A 286 -14.62 -17.87 -20.48
C ASP A 286 -15.18 -17.61 -19.07
N MET A 287 -16.51 -17.65 -18.90
CA MET A 287 -17.19 -17.32 -17.65
C MET A 287 -16.49 -17.87 -16.39
N GLY A 288 -16.07 -16.97 -15.49
CA GLY A 288 -15.48 -17.31 -14.18
C GLY A 288 -13.95 -17.33 -14.12
N ASP A 289 -13.27 -17.00 -15.22
CA ASP A 289 -11.82 -16.84 -15.30
C ASP A 289 -11.49 -15.34 -15.29
N TYR A 290 -10.62 -14.88 -14.39
CA TYR A 290 -10.27 -13.46 -14.22
C TYR A 290 -8.77 -13.35 -14.23
N ASP A 291 -8.27 -12.38 -15.00
CA ASP A 291 -6.83 -12.18 -15.16
C ASP A 291 -6.40 -10.78 -14.75
N VAL A 292 -5.10 -10.66 -14.52
CA VAL A 292 -4.44 -9.39 -14.25
C VAL A 292 -4.05 -8.76 -15.59
N PHE A 293 -4.45 -7.51 -15.77
CA PHE A 293 -4.05 -6.68 -16.91
C PHE A 293 -3.28 -5.46 -16.42
N SER A 294 -2.54 -4.83 -17.34
CA SER A 294 -1.87 -3.53 -17.13
C SER A 294 -2.17 -2.57 -18.28
N MET A 295 -2.13 -1.27 -18.01
CA MET A 295 -2.39 -0.19 -18.97
C MET A 295 -1.57 1.05 -18.60
N ASP A 296 -1.40 1.96 -19.55
CA ASP A 296 -0.88 3.29 -19.31
C ASP A 296 -1.82 4.04 -18.36
N ALA A 297 -1.29 4.47 -17.21
CA ALA A 297 -2.07 5.12 -16.18
C ALA A 297 -2.67 6.45 -16.66
N LYS A 298 -2.07 7.09 -17.67
CA LYS A 298 -2.46 8.41 -18.16
C LYS A 298 -3.80 8.39 -18.89
N ASP A 299 -4.06 7.39 -19.72
CA ASP A 299 -5.22 7.37 -20.62
C ASP A 299 -5.84 5.99 -20.84
N GLY A 300 -5.35 4.95 -20.15
CA GLY A 300 -5.86 3.59 -20.28
C GLY A 300 -5.42 2.87 -21.57
N SER A 301 -4.49 3.44 -22.34
CA SER A 301 -3.94 2.80 -23.53
C SER A 301 -2.89 1.73 -23.19
N ASP A 302 -2.29 1.10 -24.20
CA ASP A 302 -1.25 0.06 -24.04
C ASP A 302 -1.65 -1.07 -23.06
N VAL A 303 -2.88 -1.55 -23.22
CA VAL A 303 -3.43 -2.67 -22.45
C VAL A 303 -2.65 -3.95 -22.74
N ARG A 304 -2.18 -4.63 -21.67
CA ARG A 304 -1.47 -5.91 -21.73
C ARG A 304 -2.03 -6.88 -20.70
N ARG A 305 -2.31 -8.10 -21.12
CA ARG A 305 -2.64 -9.23 -20.23
C ARG A 305 -1.36 -9.76 -19.59
N LEU A 306 -1.34 -9.91 -18.27
CA LEU A 306 -0.18 -10.40 -17.50
C LEU A 306 -0.34 -11.87 -17.08
N THR A 307 -1.58 -12.38 -17.06
CA THR A 307 -1.91 -13.74 -16.64
C THR A 307 -2.85 -14.40 -17.64
N GLU A 308 -2.75 -15.72 -17.83
CA GLU A 308 -3.51 -16.43 -18.88
C GLU A 308 -3.99 -17.83 -18.43
N ARG A 309 -4.08 -18.09 -17.13
CA ARG A 309 -4.39 -19.45 -16.62
C ARG A 309 -5.83 -19.53 -16.16
N PRO A 310 -6.54 -20.65 -16.42
CA PRO A 310 -7.89 -20.85 -15.90
C PRO A 310 -7.94 -20.68 -14.39
N GLY A 311 -8.76 -19.74 -13.93
CA GLY A 311 -9.02 -19.47 -12.53
C GLY A 311 -9.05 -17.97 -12.24
N PHE A 312 -9.25 -17.63 -10.98
CA PHE A 312 -9.12 -16.23 -10.55
C PHE A 312 -7.64 -15.90 -10.33
N ASP A 313 -7.13 -14.90 -11.04
CA ASP A 313 -5.88 -14.17 -10.85
C ASP A 313 -6.23 -12.68 -10.70
N GLY A 314 -6.04 -12.10 -9.51
CA GLY A 314 -6.49 -10.73 -9.26
C GLY A 314 -6.09 -10.18 -7.90
N ARG A 315 -6.69 -9.05 -7.53
CA ARG A 315 -6.46 -8.33 -6.25
C ARG A 315 -4.98 -8.24 -5.91
N CYS A 316 -4.27 -7.61 -6.84
CA CYS A 316 -2.82 -7.51 -6.76
C CYS A 316 -2.40 -6.29 -5.96
N ASP A 317 -1.11 -6.23 -5.61
CA ASP A 317 -0.42 -5.02 -5.15
C ASP A 317 1.02 -5.00 -5.69
N TRP A 318 1.54 -3.79 -5.93
CA TRP A 318 2.81 -3.57 -6.60
C TRP A 318 3.93 -3.25 -5.60
N GLN A 319 4.94 -4.10 -5.55
CA GLN A 319 6.11 -3.89 -4.71
C GLN A 319 6.89 -2.65 -5.15
N ARG A 320 7.22 -1.80 -4.18
CA ARG A 320 8.27 -0.80 -4.37
C ARG A 320 9.63 -1.49 -4.28
N ALA A 321 10.38 -1.51 -5.38
CA ALA A 321 11.73 -2.02 -5.35
C ALA A 321 12.62 -1.06 -4.56
N THR A 322 13.24 -1.56 -3.48
CA THR A 322 14.35 -0.84 -2.85
C THR A 322 15.49 -0.78 -3.86
N PRO A 323 16.08 0.38 -4.17
CA PRO A 323 17.27 0.45 -4.99
C PRO A 323 18.34 -0.45 -4.38
N THR A 324 18.61 -1.58 -5.03
CA THR A 324 19.71 -2.45 -4.58
C THR A 324 20.99 -1.65 -4.79
N SER A 325 21.72 -1.38 -3.70
CA SER A 325 23.07 -0.83 -3.82
C SER A 325 23.94 -1.87 -4.53
N LYS A 326 23.99 -1.79 -5.87
CA LYS A 326 24.93 -2.59 -6.64
C LYS A 326 26.32 -2.06 -6.31
N THR A 327 27.01 -2.77 -5.43
CA THR A 327 28.45 -2.53 -5.20
C THR A 327 29.19 -3.05 -6.42
N ALA A 328 29.39 -2.20 -7.43
CA ALA A 328 30.25 -2.50 -8.55
C ALA A 328 31.71 -2.22 -8.14
N CYS A 329 32.40 -3.22 -7.62
CA CYS A 329 33.85 -3.12 -7.50
C CYS A 329 34.43 -3.21 -8.93
N LYS A 330 35.12 -2.16 -9.40
CA LYS A 330 35.86 -2.22 -10.66
C LYS A 330 36.99 -3.23 -10.50
N ASP A 331 36.95 -4.34 -11.23
CA ASP A 331 38.12 -5.18 -11.45
C ASP A 331 39.11 -4.38 -12.32
N GLU A 332 40.03 -3.64 -11.69
CA GLU A 332 41.18 -3.11 -12.41
C GLU A 332 42.11 -4.27 -12.78
N GLY A 333 42.13 -4.54 -14.08
CA GLY A 333 42.87 -5.58 -14.80
C GLY A 333 44.15 -6.13 -14.17
N TRP A 334 44.23 -7.47 -14.17
CA TRP A 334 45.45 -8.23 -13.99
C TRP A 334 46.53 -7.78 -14.98
N ARG A 335 47.70 -7.37 -14.47
CA ARG A 335 48.95 -7.36 -15.23
C ARG A 335 49.84 -8.49 -14.72
N ASP A 336 50.11 -9.47 -15.59
CA ASP A 336 51.09 -10.52 -15.36
C ASP A 336 52.47 -9.92 -15.09
N PHE A 337 52.98 -10.09 -13.87
CA PHE A 337 54.39 -9.86 -13.55
C PHE A 337 55.08 -11.20 -13.33
N ASN A 338 55.51 -11.83 -14.42
CA ASN A 338 56.46 -12.94 -14.36
C ASN A 338 57.87 -12.39 -14.08
N ARG A 339 58.19 -12.16 -12.80
CA ARG A 339 59.57 -12.05 -12.29
C ARG A 339 59.70 -12.88 -11.01
N PRO A 340 60.77 -13.68 -10.84
CA PRO A 340 61.01 -14.40 -9.59
C PRO A 340 61.39 -13.38 -8.50
N GLY A 341 60.59 -13.28 -7.43
CA GLY A 341 60.95 -12.56 -6.20
C GLY A 341 60.04 -11.41 -5.72
N ALA A 342 58.82 -11.24 -6.24
CA ALA A 342 57.90 -10.21 -5.73
C ALA A 342 56.95 -10.78 -4.63
N GLU A 343 57.02 -10.23 -3.42
CA GLU A 343 56.07 -10.50 -2.33
C GLU A 343 54.68 -9.91 -2.65
N ARG A 344 53.62 -10.62 -2.22
CA ARG A 344 52.22 -10.23 -2.43
C ARG A 344 51.86 -9.02 -1.57
N PHE A 345 51.50 -7.90 -2.19
CA PHE A 345 50.74 -6.84 -1.52
C PHE A 345 49.29 -6.89 -2.02
N ALA A 346 48.35 -7.16 -1.10
CA ALA A 346 46.93 -7.00 -1.36
C ALA A 346 46.63 -5.50 -1.47
N ASN A 347 46.18 -5.05 -2.64
CA ASN A 347 45.69 -3.69 -2.79
C ASN A 347 44.27 -3.64 -2.23
N GLN A 348 44.03 -2.82 -1.21
CA GLN A 348 42.69 -2.52 -0.72
C GLN A 348 41.99 -1.66 -1.78
N GLY A 349 41.24 -2.28 -2.68
CA GLY A 349 40.36 -1.56 -3.60
C GLY A 349 39.23 -0.92 -2.81
N GLU A 350 39.08 0.40 -2.89
CA GLU A 350 37.93 1.12 -2.36
C GLU A 350 36.70 0.77 -3.24
N CYS A 351 35.74 0.02 -2.71
CA CYS A 351 34.45 -0.14 -3.36
C CYS A 351 33.60 1.10 -3.04
N VAL A 352 33.21 1.84 -4.08
CA VAL A 352 32.35 3.02 -3.97
C VAL A 352 30.92 2.58 -4.25
N SER A 353 30.02 2.76 -3.29
CA SER A 353 28.58 2.58 -3.45
C SER A 353 28.03 3.76 -4.26
N PHE A 354 27.35 3.45 -5.36
CA PHE A 354 26.55 4.43 -6.11
C PHE A 354 25.08 4.06 -5.97
N VAL A 355 24.27 5.06 -5.61
CA VAL A 355 22.82 5.02 -5.82
C VAL A 355 22.62 5.63 -7.22
N GLU A 356 22.26 4.81 -8.20
CA GLU A 356 21.74 5.37 -9.46
C GLU A 356 20.33 5.89 -9.15
N GLY A 357 20.12 7.18 -9.38
CA GLY A 357 18.85 7.88 -9.16
C GLY A 357 18.21 8.34 -10.45
#